data_AF-A0A3M1F6W0-F1
#
_entry.id   AF-A0A3M1F6W0-F1
#
_cell.length_a   1.000
_cell.length_b   1.000
_cell.length_c   1.000
_cell.angle_alpha   90.00
_cell.angle_beta   90.00
_cell.angle_gamma   90.00
#
_symmetry.space_group_name_H-M   'P 1'
#
loop_
_entity.id
_entity.type
_entity.pdbx_description
1 polymer ?
#
loop_
_entity_poly.entity_id
_entity_poly.type
_entity_poly.pdbx_seq_one_letter_code
_entity_poly.pdbx_strand_id
1 'polypeptide(L)'
;MDSGYYPHPDLTVEADPDLDIASPQTDVIRLRRLLERKPMRLRQYVNITEGAIRTGLDAASLWSDAPNSWHGQMTTVLAAGNGQLSDGRYRGLAPEADLLPIKIGRPNGSIPESEILAGLRWLLQDDNWERYGVRVLNVSVGGDFPQPWWENDVCLAVEELSRRGVLVTAAAGNSNQKMLLAPAQTPAALTVGGLNDHNRRWRADRAEDVVRLGLYHHNWGDVHVDSWLIEKPELVAPSVWLPSPFLPVSPLFRQMWAVGLAWEALQAGDVVQARTVMWRLHSALNVTAAVQTLSAEEMRRALRFLMNPHKWVHAHYQHVDGTSVAAPLAAATAAQMFQANPHLNAP
;
A
#
# COMPACT_ATOMS: atom_id res chain seq x y z
N MET A 1 -0.73 -9.38 -4.55
CA MET A 1 0.63 -9.94 -4.70
C MET A 1 1.62 -8.80 -4.70
N ASP A 2 2.60 -8.84 -3.79
CA ASP A 2 3.51 -7.70 -3.56
C ASP A 2 4.79 -8.16 -2.82
N SER A 3 5.66 -7.23 -2.44
CA SER A 3 6.92 -7.42 -1.70
C SER A 3 6.75 -8.17 -0.38
N GLY A 4 5.54 -8.13 0.18
CA GLY A 4 5.16 -8.86 1.38
C GLY A 4 4.01 -8.19 2.10
N TYR A 5 3.86 -8.54 3.36
CA TYR A 5 2.88 -7.95 4.25
C TYR A 5 3.48 -7.89 5.65
N TYR A 6 3.13 -6.86 6.42
CA TYR A 6 3.53 -6.74 7.80
C TYR A 6 2.34 -6.39 8.70
N PRO A 7 1.95 -7.24 9.67
CA PRO A 7 0.78 -7.03 10.51
C PRO A 7 0.68 -5.60 11.05
N HIS A 8 -0.49 -5.00 10.80
CA HIS A 8 -0.74 -3.60 11.05
C HIS A 8 -2.10 -3.41 11.72
N PRO A 9 -2.23 -2.49 12.69
CA PRO A 9 -3.50 -2.16 13.34
C PRO A 9 -4.63 -1.93 12.34
N ASP A 10 -4.45 -1.11 11.31
CA ASP A 10 -5.52 -0.82 10.34
C ASP A 10 -6.10 -2.05 9.61
N LEU A 11 -5.49 -3.23 9.77
CA LEU A 11 -5.92 -4.48 9.14
C LEU A 11 -6.59 -5.48 10.09
N THR A 12 -6.85 -5.06 11.33
CA THR A 12 -7.75 -5.77 12.23
C THR A 12 -9.20 -5.66 11.74
N VAL A 13 -10.04 -6.59 12.17
CA VAL A 13 -11.49 -6.56 11.90
C VAL A 13 -12.13 -5.35 12.58
N GLU A 14 -11.82 -5.14 13.87
CA GLU A 14 -12.34 -4.03 14.67
C GLU A 14 -11.21 -3.08 15.07
N ALA A 15 -11.54 -1.79 15.16
CA ALA A 15 -10.64 -0.79 15.73
C ALA A 15 -10.53 -1.02 17.25
N ASP A 16 -9.33 -0.86 17.79
CA ASP A 16 -9.05 -0.93 19.22
C ASP A 16 -8.53 0.42 19.70
N PRO A 17 -9.37 1.24 20.37
CA PRO A 17 -8.96 2.56 20.84
C PRO A 17 -7.84 2.49 21.90
N ASP A 18 -7.67 1.34 22.57
CA ASP A 18 -6.65 1.14 23.59
C ASP A 18 -5.31 0.63 23.01
N LEU A 19 -5.23 0.44 21.69
CA LEU A 19 -4.05 -0.11 21.02
C LEU A 19 -2.94 0.94 20.86
N ASP A 20 -2.08 1.04 21.87
CA ASP A 20 -0.88 1.88 21.81
C ASP A 20 0.32 1.14 21.19
N ILE A 21 0.46 1.26 19.86
CA ILE A 21 1.67 0.79 19.15
C ILE A 21 2.83 1.79 19.19
N ALA A 22 2.59 3.01 19.67
CA ALA A 22 3.57 4.09 19.65
C ALA A 22 4.41 4.17 20.93
N SER A 23 3.97 3.51 22.00
CA SER A 23 4.73 3.31 23.22
C SER A 23 6.21 2.99 22.93
N PRO A 24 7.16 3.68 23.58
CA PRO A 24 8.59 3.38 23.48
C PRO A 24 8.93 1.92 23.85
N GLN A 25 8.08 1.27 24.64
CA GLN A 25 8.25 -0.11 25.09
C GLN A 25 7.61 -1.14 24.13
N THR A 26 6.92 -0.72 23.07
CA THR A 26 6.38 -1.62 22.05
C THR A 26 7.46 -1.97 21.05
N ASP A 27 8.10 -3.13 21.21
CA ASP A 27 8.97 -3.74 20.20
C ASP A 27 8.19 -4.69 19.27
N VAL A 28 8.86 -5.34 18.33
CA VAL A 28 8.23 -6.27 17.37
C VAL A 28 7.53 -7.44 18.09
N ILE A 29 8.10 -7.93 19.20
CA ILE A 29 7.54 -9.03 19.99
C ILE A 29 6.25 -8.57 20.66
N ARG A 30 6.24 -7.37 21.24
CA ARG A 30 5.06 -6.79 21.89
C ARG A 30 3.99 -6.44 20.87
N LEU A 31 4.35 -5.86 19.72
CA LEU A 31 3.41 -5.60 18.62
C LEU A 31 2.73 -6.90 18.18
N ARG A 32 3.50 -7.97 17.97
CA ARG A 32 2.97 -9.29 17.65
C ARG A 32 1.96 -9.76 18.70
N ARG A 33 2.31 -9.72 19.99
CA ARG A 33 1.38 -10.11 21.08
C ARG A 33 0.11 -9.27 21.11
N LEU A 34 0.19 -7.98 20.77
CA LEU A 34 -0.98 -7.11 20.70
C LEU A 34 -1.89 -7.50 19.54
N LEU A 35 -1.32 -7.75 18.36
CA LEU A 35 -2.07 -8.07 17.14
C LEU A 35 -2.56 -9.52 17.09
N GLU A 36 -1.82 -10.50 17.62
CA GLU A 36 -2.24 -11.91 17.68
C GLU A 36 -3.52 -12.13 18.50
N ARG A 37 -3.81 -11.23 19.45
CA ARG A 37 -5.03 -11.27 20.27
C ARG A 37 -6.24 -10.67 19.56
N LYS A 38 -6.04 -10.11 18.36
CA LYS A 38 -7.08 -9.45 17.59
C LYS A 38 -7.43 -10.28 16.37
N PRO A 39 -8.72 -10.37 16.00
CA PRO A 39 -9.10 -10.95 14.73
C PRO A 39 -8.56 -10.07 13.60
N MET A 40 -7.76 -10.68 12.73
CA MET A 40 -7.22 -10.07 11.51
C MET A 40 -8.11 -10.45 10.32
N ARG A 41 -8.22 -9.58 9.32
CA ARG A 41 -8.93 -9.88 8.06
C ARG A 41 -8.09 -10.71 7.08
N LEU A 42 -7.16 -11.53 7.58
CA LEU A 42 -6.28 -12.34 6.74
C LEU A 42 -6.84 -13.76 6.64
N ARG A 43 -7.22 -14.18 5.44
CA ARG A 43 -7.70 -15.55 5.16
C ARG A 43 -6.57 -16.58 5.29
N GLN A 44 -5.39 -16.19 4.82
CA GLN A 44 -4.15 -16.94 4.88
C GLN A 44 -3.00 -15.99 4.55
N TYR A 45 -1.78 -16.35 4.91
CA TYR A 45 -0.57 -15.70 4.41
C TYR A 45 0.25 -16.70 3.59
N VAL A 46 0.79 -16.24 2.46
CA VAL A 46 1.57 -17.07 1.54
C VAL A 46 2.87 -16.33 1.23
N ASN A 47 3.99 -16.99 1.45
CA ASN A 47 5.32 -16.50 1.11
C ASN A 47 5.95 -17.42 0.06
N ILE A 48 6.11 -16.87 -1.15
CA ILE A 48 6.69 -17.54 -2.31
C ILE A 48 7.93 -16.74 -2.68
N THR A 49 9.07 -17.20 -2.19
CA THR A 49 10.35 -16.53 -2.43
C THR A 49 11.43 -17.57 -2.56
N GLU A 50 12.30 -17.40 -3.57
CA GLU A 50 13.49 -18.24 -3.77
C GLU A 50 13.13 -19.73 -3.93
N GLY A 51 12.00 -19.99 -4.62
CA GLY A 51 11.52 -21.34 -4.93
C GLY A 51 10.84 -22.08 -3.76
N ALA A 52 10.73 -21.46 -2.59
CA ALA A 52 10.06 -22.04 -1.42
C ALA A 52 8.68 -21.40 -1.21
N ILE A 53 7.68 -22.25 -0.95
CA ILE A 53 6.32 -21.85 -0.59
C ILE A 53 6.12 -22.09 0.89
N ARG A 54 5.81 -21.04 1.65
CA ARG A 54 5.52 -21.11 3.09
C ARG A 54 4.16 -20.47 3.33
N THR A 55 3.25 -21.20 3.95
CA THR A 55 1.89 -20.71 4.27
C THR A 55 1.68 -20.68 5.77
N GLY A 56 0.89 -19.73 6.26
CA GLY A 56 0.47 -19.69 7.66
C GLY A 56 0.59 -18.30 8.27
N LEU A 57 -0.37 -17.95 9.13
CA LEU A 57 -0.37 -16.69 9.88
C LEU A 57 0.67 -16.67 11.02
N ASP A 58 1.23 -17.82 11.37
CA ASP A 58 2.32 -17.97 12.33
C ASP A 58 3.71 -17.93 11.67
N ALA A 59 3.78 -17.94 10.33
CA ALA A 59 5.02 -17.96 9.58
C ALA A 59 5.94 -16.79 9.97
N ALA A 60 7.19 -17.10 10.32
CA ALA A 60 8.15 -16.10 10.79
C ALA A 60 8.27 -14.89 9.84
N SER A 61 8.28 -15.12 8.53
CA SER A 61 8.37 -14.06 7.52
C SER A 61 7.24 -13.03 7.58
N LEU A 62 6.06 -13.39 8.09
CA LEU A 62 4.97 -12.44 8.29
C LEU A 62 5.32 -11.40 9.37
N TRP A 63 6.09 -11.82 10.38
CA TRP A 63 6.32 -11.05 11.61
C TRP A 63 7.72 -10.45 11.71
N SER A 64 8.70 -10.96 10.96
CA SER A 64 10.12 -10.57 11.08
C SER A 64 10.72 -9.91 9.84
N ASP A 65 10.02 -9.89 8.70
CA ASP A 65 10.54 -9.38 7.42
C ASP A 65 9.94 -8.02 7.03
N ALA A 66 9.73 -7.17 8.04
CA ALA A 66 9.06 -5.88 7.94
C ALA A 66 9.64 -4.95 6.85
N PRO A 67 10.97 -4.71 6.78
CA PRO A 67 11.55 -3.80 5.79
C PRO A 67 11.27 -4.23 4.34
N ASN A 68 11.37 -5.52 4.04
CA ASN A 68 11.12 -6.07 2.70
C ASN A 68 9.62 -6.18 2.37
N SER A 69 8.75 -6.04 3.37
CA SER A 69 7.30 -6.18 3.24
C SER A 69 6.55 -4.85 3.21
N TRP A 70 7.26 -3.72 3.39
CA TRP A 70 6.62 -2.43 3.56
C TRP A 70 5.83 -1.99 2.32
N HIS A 71 6.32 -2.26 1.11
CA HIS A 71 5.59 -1.90 -0.12
C HIS A 71 4.22 -2.56 -0.19
N GLY A 72 4.14 -3.88 -0.01
CA GLY A 72 2.87 -4.58 0.02
C GLY A 72 1.99 -4.22 1.22
N GLN A 73 2.59 -3.87 2.35
CA GLN A 73 1.84 -3.36 3.50
C GLN A 73 1.14 -2.04 3.19
N MET A 74 1.84 -1.12 2.52
CA MET A 74 1.28 0.17 2.11
C MET A 74 0.11 0.01 1.14
N THR A 75 0.29 -0.79 0.09
CA THR A 75 -0.76 -1.00 -0.93
C THR A 75 -2.00 -1.67 -0.33
N THR A 76 -1.79 -2.59 0.62
CA THR A 76 -2.89 -3.25 1.34
C THR A 76 -3.67 -2.29 2.24
N VAL A 77 -3.01 -1.40 2.98
CA VAL A 77 -3.69 -0.43 3.86
C VAL A 77 -4.44 0.63 3.04
N LEU A 78 -3.89 1.08 1.92
CA LEU A 78 -4.60 1.98 1.01
C LEU A 78 -5.87 1.34 0.43
N ALA A 79 -5.80 0.07 0.04
CA ALA A 79 -6.97 -0.66 -0.44
C ALA A 79 -8.01 -0.88 0.66
N ALA A 80 -7.58 -1.40 1.81
CA ALA A 80 -8.47 -2.08 2.74
C ALA A 80 -8.23 -1.73 4.20
N GLY A 81 -7.48 -0.68 4.54
CA GLY A 81 -7.28 -0.25 5.93
C GLY A 81 -8.56 0.29 6.57
N ASN A 82 -8.85 -0.06 7.83
CA ASN A 82 -9.98 0.49 8.58
C ASN A 82 -9.73 1.95 9.05
N GLY A 83 -8.47 2.40 9.00
CA GLY A 83 -8.01 3.75 9.32
C GLY A 83 -7.95 4.06 10.82
N GLN A 84 -7.92 3.06 11.71
CA GLN A 84 -8.01 3.27 13.15
C GLN A 84 -6.93 4.20 13.71
N LEU A 85 -5.71 4.17 13.17
CA LEU A 85 -4.62 5.05 13.64
C LEU A 85 -4.77 6.52 13.19
N SER A 86 -5.89 6.86 12.55
CA SER A 86 -6.22 8.20 12.05
C SER A 86 -7.68 8.59 12.34
N ASP A 87 -8.32 7.93 13.30
CA ASP A 87 -9.76 8.11 13.59
C ASP A 87 -10.65 7.91 12.35
N GLY A 88 -10.25 7.01 11.46
CA GLY A 88 -10.93 6.71 10.20
C GLY A 88 -10.66 7.69 9.06
N ARG A 89 -9.85 8.74 9.25
CA ARG A 89 -9.55 9.75 8.23
C ARG A 89 -8.88 9.17 6.98
N TYR A 90 -8.01 8.18 7.16
CA TYR A 90 -7.28 7.50 6.07
C TYR A 90 -7.74 6.06 5.89
N ARG A 91 -9.04 5.82 6.06
CA ARG A 91 -9.67 4.54 5.75
C ARG A 91 -9.53 4.22 4.25
N GLY A 92 -9.14 2.99 3.93
CA GLY A 92 -9.11 2.47 2.57
C GLY A 92 -10.52 2.31 1.99
N LEU A 93 -10.62 2.07 0.69
CA LEU A 93 -11.92 1.98 0.02
C LEU A 93 -12.69 0.70 0.39
N ALA A 94 -12.00 -0.43 0.61
CA ALA A 94 -12.61 -1.70 0.97
C ALA A 94 -12.20 -2.16 2.39
N PRO A 95 -12.55 -1.40 3.45
CA PRO A 95 -12.07 -1.62 4.82
C PRO A 95 -12.54 -2.93 5.45
N GLU A 96 -13.60 -3.54 4.90
CA GLU A 96 -14.20 -4.79 5.36
C GLU A 96 -13.79 -6.00 4.50
N ALA A 97 -12.98 -5.79 3.46
CA ALA A 97 -12.54 -6.90 2.60
C ALA A 97 -11.62 -7.85 3.37
N ASP A 98 -11.87 -9.15 3.16
CA ASP A 98 -10.93 -10.22 3.51
C ASP A 98 -9.71 -10.17 2.58
N LEU A 99 -8.54 -10.48 3.14
CA LEU A 99 -7.25 -10.32 2.48
C LEU A 99 -6.50 -11.65 2.40
N LEU A 100 -5.84 -11.87 1.26
CA LEU A 100 -4.90 -12.97 1.04
C LEU A 100 -3.55 -12.37 0.61
N PRO A 101 -2.66 -12.02 1.55
CA PRO A 101 -1.36 -11.49 1.20
C PRO A 101 -0.47 -12.61 0.66
N ILE A 102 0.00 -12.40 -0.57
CA ILE A 102 0.93 -13.27 -1.27
C ILE A 102 2.23 -12.48 -1.44
N LYS A 103 3.21 -12.80 -0.60
CA LYS A 103 4.57 -12.26 -0.65
C LYS A 103 5.34 -12.93 -1.77
N ILE A 104 5.88 -12.10 -2.66
CA ILE A 104 6.74 -12.49 -3.80
C ILE A 104 8.06 -11.70 -3.81
N GLY A 105 8.33 -10.88 -2.79
CA GLY A 105 9.55 -10.10 -2.68
C GLY A 105 10.66 -10.80 -1.91
N ARG A 106 11.86 -10.80 -2.49
CA ARG A 106 13.06 -11.38 -1.91
C ARG A 106 13.62 -10.55 -0.76
N PRO A 107 14.48 -11.13 0.10
CA PRO A 107 15.11 -10.41 1.21
C PRO A 107 16.00 -9.22 0.81
N ASN A 108 16.41 -9.15 -0.46
CA ASN A 108 17.18 -8.03 -1.02
C ASN A 108 16.29 -6.91 -1.59
N GLY A 109 14.96 -7.01 -1.42
CA GLY A 109 13.98 -6.04 -1.92
C GLY A 109 13.57 -6.22 -3.38
N SER A 110 14.17 -7.15 -4.14
CA SER A 110 13.79 -7.38 -5.54
C SER A 110 12.57 -8.29 -5.66
N ILE A 111 11.80 -8.11 -6.74
CA ILE A 111 10.62 -8.93 -7.07
C ILE A 111 10.77 -9.35 -8.53
N PRO A 112 11.56 -10.39 -8.83
CA PRO A 112 11.76 -10.80 -10.21
C PRO A 112 10.49 -11.42 -10.78
N GLU A 113 10.38 -11.39 -12.09
CA GLU A 113 9.22 -11.88 -12.83
C GLU A 113 8.91 -13.36 -12.52
N SER A 114 9.94 -14.15 -12.21
CA SER A 114 9.79 -15.54 -11.79
C SER A 114 9.02 -15.72 -10.48
N GLU A 115 9.13 -14.78 -9.52
CA GLU A 115 8.35 -14.82 -8.27
C GLU A 115 6.91 -14.34 -8.51
N ILE A 116 6.71 -13.36 -9.41
CA ILE A 116 5.37 -12.96 -9.87
C ILE A 116 4.67 -14.17 -10.48
N LEU A 117 5.33 -14.87 -11.41
CA LEU A 117 4.80 -16.07 -12.05
C LEU A 117 4.51 -17.17 -11.02
N ALA A 118 5.41 -17.39 -10.06
CA ALA A 118 5.20 -18.40 -9.02
C ALA A 118 3.97 -18.10 -8.16
N GLY A 119 3.71 -16.84 -7.83
CA GLY A 119 2.49 -16.44 -7.10
C GLY A 119 1.20 -16.63 -7.90
N LEU A 120 1.20 -16.31 -9.20
CA LEU A 120 0.06 -16.55 -10.09
C LEU A 120 -0.20 -18.05 -10.26
N ARG A 121 0.87 -18.83 -10.47
CA ARG A 121 0.79 -20.30 -10.56
C ARG A 121 0.28 -20.92 -9.26
N TRP A 122 0.68 -20.40 -8.10
CA TRP A 122 0.16 -20.89 -6.82
C TRP A 122 -1.33 -20.64 -6.68
N LEU A 123 -1.84 -19.50 -7.14
CA LEU A 123 -3.29 -19.22 -7.16
C LEU A 123 -4.04 -20.19 -8.08
N LEU A 124 -3.47 -20.52 -9.24
CA LEU A 124 -4.05 -21.47 -10.19
C LEU A 124 -3.96 -22.93 -9.72
N GLN A 125 -2.89 -23.27 -9.02
CA GLN A 125 -2.65 -24.61 -8.53
C GLN A 125 -3.74 -25.01 -7.52
N ASP A 126 -4.32 -26.20 -7.73
CA ASP A 126 -5.37 -26.76 -6.87
C ASP A 126 -6.54 -25.79 -6.61
N ASP A 127 -6.80 -24.89 -7.57
CA ASP A 127 -7.80 -23.84 -7.48
C ASP A 127 -7.72 -23.01 -6.18
N ASN A 128 -6.50 -22.68 -5.74
CA ASN A 128 -6.29 -21.86 -4.55
C ASN A 128 -7.03 -20.51 -4.63
N TRP A 129 -7.14 -19.91 -5.81
CA TRP A 129 -7.94 -18.69 -6.02
C TRP A 129 -9.39 -18.90 -5.56
N GLU A 130 -10.02 -20.03 -5.88
CA GLU A 130 -11.39 -20.36 -5.49
C GLU A 130 -11.45 -20.75 -4.00
N ARG A 131 -10.53 -21.61 -3.56
CA ARG A 131 -10.41 -22.05 -2.16
C ARG A 131 -10.36 -20.89 -1.18
N TYR A 132 -9.64 -19.83 -1.53
CA TYR A 132 -9.51 -18.63 -0.69
C TYR A 132 -10.50 -17.52 -1.05
N GLY A 133 -11.36 -17.72 -2.07
CA GLY A 133 -12.41 -16.79 -2.46
C GLY A 133 -11.88 -15.50 -3.13
N VAL A 134 -10.77 -15.59 -3.85
CA VAL A 134 -10.14 -14.46 -4.53
C VAL A 134 -11.02 -14.01 -5.70
N ARG A 135 -11.67 -12.85 -5.55
CA ARG A 135 -12.44 -12.19 -6.62
C ARG A 135 -11.66 -11.09 -7.35
N VAL A 136 -10.72 -10.47 -6.63
CA VAL A 136 -9.86 -9.41 -7.14
C VAL A 136 -8.42 -9.72 -6.73
N LEU A 137 -7.51 -9.65 -7.70
CA LEU A 137 -6.08 -9.78 -7.48
C LEU A 137 -5.39 -8.46 -7.86
N ASN A 138 -4.83 -7.77 -6.88
CA ASN A 138 -3.96 -6.64 -7.15
C ASN A 138 -2.49 -7.07 -7.30
N VAL A 139 -1.85 -6.64 -8.40
CA VAL A 139 -0.42 -6.83 -8.69
C VAL A 139 0.23 -5.46 -8.89
N SER A 140 0.76 -4.91 -7.80
CA SER A 140 1.43 -3.59 -7.78
C SER A 140 2.93 -3.68 -8.07
N VAL A 141 3.32 -4.59 -8.96
CA VAL A 141 4.71 -4.87 -9.35
C VAL A 141 4.77 -5.15 -10.85
N GLY A 142 5.92 -4.91 -11.47
CA GLY A 142 6.14 -5.16 -12.90
C GLY A 142 7.25 -6.18 -13.14
N GLY A 143 7.19 -6.85 -14.29
CA GLY A 143 8.18 -7.79 -14.77
C GLY A 143 9.51 -7.13 -15.16
N ASP A 144 10.47 -7.95 -15.56
CA ASP A 144 11.87 -7.54 -15.66
C ASP A 144 12.25 -7.02 -17.05
N PHE A 145 11.51 -7.41 -18.10
CA PHE A 145 11.87 -7.13 -19.49
C PHE A 145 10.64 -7.03 -20.42
N PRO A 146 10.74 -6.27 -21.53
CA PRO A 146 9.68 -6.22 -22.52
C PRO A 146 9.63 -7.53 -23.32
N GLN A 147 8.42 -8.07 -23.49
CA GLN A 147 8.15 -9.28 -24.26
C GLN A 147 6.70 -9.23 -24.75
N PRO A 148 6.36 -9.75 -25.94
CA PRO A 148 4.97 -9.88 -26.34
C PRO A 148 4.13 -10.64 -25.30
N TRP A 149 2.93 -10.16 -25.00
CA TRP A 149 2.10 -10.72 -23.92
C TRP A 149 1.76 -12.20 -24.13
N TRP A 150 1.61 -12.64 -25.38
CA TRP A 150 1.29 -14.03 -25.73
C TRP A 150 2.47 -15.00 -25.57
N GLU A 151 3.69 -14.49 -25.38
CA GLU A 151 4.91 -15.28 -25.10
C GLU A 151 5.35 -15.16 -23.64
N ASN A 152 4.72 -14.29 -22.85
CA ASN A 152 5.10 -14.02 -21.49
C ASN A 152 4.27 -14.84 -20.50
N ASP A 153 4.93 -15.73 -19.75
CA ASP A 153 4.27 -16.66 -18.82
C ASP A 153 3.44 -15.96 -17.72
N VAL A 154 3.87 -14.77 -17.26
CA VAL A 154 3.09 -13.97 -16.29
C VAL A 154 1.79 -13.50 -16.92
N CYS A 155 1.84 -13.01 -18.16
CA CYS A 155 0.65 -12.58 -18.88
C CYS A 155 -0.31 -13.75 -19.13
N LEU A 156 0.20 -14.90 -19.56
CA LEU A 156 -0.63 -16.10 -19.78
C LEU A 156 -1.29 -16.60 -18.49
N ALA A 157 -0.60 -16.52 -17.35
CA ALA A 157 -1.18 -16.88 -16.06
C ALA A 157 -2.27 -15.88 -15.60
N VAL A 158 -2.11 -14.59 -15.92
CA VAL A 158 -3.14 -13.57 -15.66
C VAL A 158 -4.37 -13.76 -16.54
N GLU A 159 -4.20 -14.06 -17.83
CA GLU A 159 -5.31 -14.44 -18.74
C GLU A 159 -6.11 -15.62 -18.16
N GLU A 160 -5.41 -16.67 -17.71
CA GLU A 160 -6.07 -17.85 -17.16
C GLU A 160 -6.82 -17.56 -15.85
N LEU A 161 -6.28 -16.73 -14.95
CA LEU A 161 -7.01 -16.29 -13.75
C LEU A 161 -8.23 -15.45 -14.09
N SER A 162 -8.10 -14.56 -15.08
CA SER A 162 -9.21 -13.69 -15.52
C SER A 162 -10.34 -14.51 -16.13
N ARG A 163 -10.01 -15.52 -16.95
CA ARG A 163 -10.96 -16.50 -17.50
C ARG A 163 -11.69 -17.31 -16.42
N ARG A 164 -11.07 -17.49 -15.24
CA ARG A 164 -11.69 -18.12 -14.06
C ARG A 164 -12.56 -17.16 -13.23
N GLY A 165 -12.68 -15.89 -13.64
CA GLY A 165 -13.54 -14.89 -13.00
C GLY A 165 -12.84 -14.05 -11.94
N VAL A 166 -11.50 -14.05 -11.89
CA VAL A 166 -10.71 -13.17 -11.02
C VAL A 166 -10.35 -11.89 -11.75
N LEU A 167 -10.81 -10.73 -11.27
CA LEU A 167 -10.34 -9.46 -11.82
C LEU A 167 -8.88 -9.22 -11.40
N VAL A 168 -7.95 -9.12 -12.35
CA VAL A 168 -6.55 -8.78 -12.07
C VAL A 168 -6.31 -7.30 -12.34
N THR A 169 -5.89 -6.55 -11.33
CA THR A 169 -5.45 -5.14 -11.48
C THR A 169 -3.93 -5.07 -11.49
N ALA A 170 -3.38 -4.30 -12.44
CA ALA A 170 -1.94 -4.17 -12.64
C ALA A 170 -1.52 -2.69 -12.62
N ALA A 171 -0.43 -2.37 -11.92
CA ALA A 171 0.16 -1.04 -11.97
C ALA A 171 0.84 -0.79 -13.32
N ALA A 172 0.56 0.35 -13.97
CA ALA A 172 1.09 0.62 -15.30
C ALA A 172 2.63 0.78 -15.34
N GLY A 173 3.26 1.14 -14.22
CA GLY A 173 4.68 1.50 -14.15
C GLY A 173 4.90 3.01 -14.09
N ASN A 174 6.10 3.45 -13.71
CA ASN A 174 6.39 4.83 -13.29
C ASN A 174 7.56 5.46 -14.05
N SER A 175 7.80 5.07 -15.30
CA SER A 175 8.99 5.47 -16.07
C SER A 175 8.72 6.56 -17.11
N ASN A 176 7.46 7.01 -17.25
CA ASN A 176 7.02 7.93 -18.30
C ASN A 176 7.37 7.42 -19.72
N GLN A 177 7.15 6.13 -19.96
CA GLN A 177 7.50 5.48 -21.22
C GLN A 177 6.28 4.87 -21.91
N LYS A 178 6.29 4.86 -23.24
CA LYS A 178 5.37 4.04 -24.05
C LYS A 178 5.82 2.57 -24.02
N MET A 179 5.84 1.96 -22.83
CA MET A 179 6.27 0.59 -22.59
C MET A 179 5.59 0.03 -21.34
N LEU A 180 4.73 -0.96 -21.53
CA LEU A 180 4.13 -1.73 -20.44
C LEU A 180 4.86 -3.07 -20.32
N LEU A 181 5.10 -3.50 -19.09
CA LEU A 181 5.69 -4.80 -18.79
C LEU A 181 4.61 -5.72 -18.23
N ALA A 182 4.88 -7.03 -18.16
CA ALA A 182 3.97 -7.95 -17.48
C ALA A 182 3.77 -7.53 -16.01
N PRO A 183 2.57 -7.67 -15.41
CA PRO A 183 1.30 -8.05 -16.01
C PRO A 183 0.52 -6.87 -16.66
N ALA A 184 1.03 -5.65 -16.61
CA ALA A 184 0.33 -4.45 -17.10
C ALA A 184 0.06 -4.45 -18.62
N GLN A 185 0.77 -5.27 -19.39
CA GLN A 185 0.52 -5.44 -20.83
C GLN A 185 -0.45 -6.60 -21.15
N THR A 186 -0.94 -7.34 -20.15
CA THR A 186 -1.88 -8.45 -20.38
C THR A 186 -3.24 -7.91 -20.81
N PRO A 187 -3.83 -8.38 -21.93
CA PRO A 187 -5.14 -7.93 -22.38
C PRO A 187 -6.23 -7.98 -21.30
N ALA A 188 -6.35 -9.11 -20.60
CA ALA A 188 -7.36 -9.30 -19.56
C ALA A 188 -7.05 -8.61 -18.21
N ALA A 189 -5.84 -8.06 -18.02
CA ALA A 189 -5.53 -7.27 -16.83
C ALA A 189 -6.11 -5.86 -16.94
N LEU A 190 -6.72 -5.37 -15.86
CA LEU A 190 -7.07 -3.96 -15.73
C LEU A 190 -5.82 -3.16 -15.35
N THR A 191 -5.26 -2.44 -16.32
CA THR A 191 -4.03 -1.66 -16.13
C THR A 191 -4.36 -0.26 -15.63
N VAL A 192 -3.74 0.12 -14.51
CA VAL A 192 -4.07 1.32 -13.76
C VAL A 192 -2.92 2.31 -13.83
N GLY A 193 -3.16 3.44 -14.50
CA GLY A 193 -2.30 4.61 -14.51
C GLY A 193 -2.53 5.53 -13.32
N GLY A 194 -1.84 6.67 -13.31
CA GLY A 194 -1.84 7.57 -12.16
C GLY A 194 -2.36 8.98 -12.45
N LEU A 195 -3.09 9.53 -11.48
CA LEU A 195 -3.54 10.92 -11.41
C LEU A 195 -2.83 11.68 -10.28
N ASN A 196 -2.63 12.97 -10.51
CA ASN A 196 -2.19 13.94 -9.52
C ASN A 196 -3.27 15.01 -9.35
N ASP A 197 -3.94 15.02 -8.21
CA ASP A 197 -4.94 16.03 -7.85
C ASP A 197 -4.32 17.34 -7.34
N HIS A 198 -2.98 17.41 -7.30
CA HIS A 198 -2.19 18.51 -6.74
C HIS A 198 -2.52 18.82 -5.28
N ASN A 199 -2.96 17.80 -4.51
CA ASN A 199 -3.43 17.92 -3.13
C ASN A 199 -4.52 18.98 -2.99
N ARG A 200 -5.40 19.07 -3.99
CA ARG A 200 -6.55 19.98 -4.02
C ARG A 200 -7.79 19.22 -3.61
N ARG A 201 -8.68 19.90 -2.89
CA ARG A 201 -9.97 19.31 -2.53
C ARG A 201 -10.80 19.08 -3.79
N TRP A 202 -11.03 17.82 -4.13
CA TRP A 202 -11.91 17.41 -5.22
C TRP A 202 -13.38 17.63 -4.88
N ARG A 203 -14.15 18.11 -5.87
CA ARG A 203 -15.62 18.16 -5.81
C ARG A 203 -16.21 17.66 -7.13
N ALA A 204 -16.98 16.58 -7.06
CA ALA A 204 -17.52 15.90 -8.25
C ALA A 204 -18.53 16.76 -9.03
N ASP A 205 -19.17 17.72 -8.39
CA ASP A 205 -20.11 18.67 -9.00
C ASP A 205 -19.41 19.83 -9.73
N ARG A 206 -18.07 19.89 -9.70
CA ARG A 206 -17.27 20.97 -10.28
C ARG A 206 -16.41 20.48 -11.43
N ALA A 207 -16.86 20.74 -12.65
CA ALA A 207 -16.09 20.44 -13.87
C ALA A 207 -14.67 21.06 -13.87
N GLU A 208 -14.50 22.21 -13.23
CA GLU A 208 -13.19 22.86 -13.04
C GLU A 208 -12.17 22.01 -12.27
N ASP A 209 -12.64 21.15 -11.36
CA ASP A 209 -11.74 20.28 -10.59
C ASP A 209 -11.22 19.13 -11.47
N VAL A 210 -12.03 18.63 -12.42
CA VAL A 210 -11.61 17.62 -13.43
C VAL A 210 -10.49 18.16 -14.30
N VAL A 211 -10.65 19.37 -14.84
CA VAL A 211 -9.68 20.02 -15.75
C VAL A 211 -8.34 20.28 -15.07
N ARG A 212 -8.33 20.34 -13.73
CA ARG A 212 -7.14 20.61 -12.91
C ARG A 212 -6.37 19.36 -12.52
N LEU A 213 -6.86 18.16 -12.85
CA LEU A 213 -6.13 16.93 -12.63
C LEU A 213 -4.91 16.87 -13.56
N GLY A 214 -3.75 16.59 -12.99
CA GLY A 214 -2.56 16.23 -13.73
C GLY A 214 -2.47 14.71 -13.94
N LEU A 215 -1.80 14.30 -15.00
CA LEU A 215 -1.37 12.90 -15.13
C LEU A 215 -0.09 12.68 -14.33
N TYR A 216 -0.02 11.56 -13.63
CA TYR A 216 1.24 11.05 -13.11
C TYR A 216 2.12 10.57 -14.27
N HIS A 217 3.42 10.47 -14.04
CA HIS A 217 4.41 10.00 -15.01
C HIS A 217 4.38 8.47 -15.18
N HIS A 218 3.18 7.93 -15.40
CA HIS A 218 2.96 6.50 -15.61
C HIS A 218 3.42 6.06 -16.99
N ASN A 219 3.64 4.75 -17.18
CA ASN A 219 3.84 4.19 -18.50
C ASN A 219 2.51 3.97 -19.22
N TRP A 220 2.54 3.92 -20.54
CA TRP A 220 1.38 3.65 -21.40
C TRP A 220 1.78 2.75 -22.56
N GLY A 221 0.83 2.25 -23.33
CA GLY A 221 1.12 1.42 -24.49
C GLY A 221 -0.13 0.91 -25.16
N ASP A 222 0.08 0.23 -26.29
CA ASP A 222 -0.99 -0.36 -27.07
C ASP A 222 -0.77 -1.89 -27.10
N VAL A 223 -1.82 -2.64 -26.81
CA VAL A 223 -1.80 -4.11 -26.78
C VAL A 223 -2.68 -4.64 -27.90
N HIS A 224 -2.10 -5.46 -28.77
CA HIS A 224 -2.82 -6.08 -29.87
C HIS A 224 -3.31 -7.48 -29.47
N VAL A 225 -4.60 -7.75 -29.74
CA VAL A 225 -5.22 -9.07 -29.61
C VAL A 225 -5.98 -9.34 -30.90
N ASP A 226 -5.48 -10.28 -31.70
CA ASP A 226 -5.98 -10.53 -33.05
C ASP A 226 -6.07 -9.22 -33.88
N SER A 227 -7.28 -8.78 -34.23
CA SER A 227 -7.54 -7.53 -34.95
C SER A 227 -7.84 -6.32 -34.04
N TRP A 228 -7.88 -6.52 -32.72
CA TRP A 228 -8.22 -5.49 -31.74
C TRP A 228 -6.98 -4.79 -31.21
N LEU A 229 -7.14 -3.49 -30.98
CA LEU A 229 -6.17 -2.64 -30.31
C LEU A 229 -6.74 -2.21 -28.97
N ILE A 230 -6.01 -2.47 -27.90
CA ILE A 230 -6.34 -2.06 -26.53
C ILE A 230 -5.33 -1.01 -26.11
N GLU A 231 -5.78 0.23 -25.92
CA GLU A 231 -4.95 1.29 -25.33
C GLU A 231 -4.91 1.11 -23.81
N LYS A 232 -3.70 1.14 -23.24
CA LYS A 232 -3.44 0.97 -21.82
C LYS A 232 -2.63 2.15 -21.27
N PRO A 233 -2.89 2.60 -20.03
CA PRO A 233 -3.84 2.05 -19.06
C PRO A 233 -5.31 2.34 -19.39
N GLU A 234 -6.22 1.41 -19.07
CA GLU A 234 -7.66 1.57 -19.30
C GLU A 234 -8.28 2.63 -18.39
N LEU A 235 -7.73 2.79 -17.18
CA LEU A 235 -8.16 3.82 -16.26
C LEU A 235 -6.99 4.38 -15.47
N VAL A 236 -7.26 5.50 -14.83
CA VAL A 236 -6.32 6.18 -13.95
C VAL A 236 -6.96 6.37 -12.56
N ALA A 237 -6.14 6.31 -11.52
CA ALA A 237 -6.56 6.56 -10.15
C ALA A 237 -5.56 7.48 -9.44
N PRO A 238 -5.94 8.14 -8.32
CA PRO A 238 -4.99 8.94 -7.53
C PRO A 238 -3.70 8.16 -7.26
N SER A 239 -2.56 8.79 -7.50
CA SER A 239 -1.25 8.13 -7.43
C SER A 239 -0.16 8.99 -6.83
N VAL A 240 -0.52 10.14 -6.26
CA VAL A 240 0.39 11.07 -5.59
C VAL A 240 -0.32 11.58 -4.35
N TRP A 241 0.43 11.82 -3.28
CA TRP A 241 -0.10 12.36 -2.02
C TRP A 241 -1.08 11.41 -1.31
N LEU A 242 -0.96 10.10 -1.48
CA LEU A 242 -1.83 9.15 -0.81
C LEU A 242 -1.34 8.82 0.60
N PRO A 243 -2.18 8.93 1.65
CA PRO A 243 -1.78 8.65 3.02
C PRO A 243 -1.64 7.14 3.25
N SER A 244 -0.44 6.71 3.65
CA SER A 244 -0.10 5.31 3.91
C SER A 244 0.75 5.21 5.18
N PRO A 245 0.63 4.14 5.97
CA PRO A 245 1.26 4.09 7.27
C PRO A 245 2.79 4.02 7.17
N PHE A 246 3.45 4.66 8.13
CA PHE A 246 4.84 4.32 8.44
C PHE A 246 4.90 2.85 8.89
N LEU A 247 5.99 2.16 8.56
CA LEU A 247 6.23 0.81 9.04
C LEU A 247 6.19 0.79 10.59
N PRO A 248 5.24 0.09 11.22
CA PRO A 248 5.08 0.14 12.67
C PRO A 248 6.36 -0.25 13.40
N VAL A 249 6.60 0.40 14.53
CA VAL A 249 7.72 0.10 15.45
C VAL A 249 9.11 0.35 14.85
N SER A 250 9.20 0.83 13.61
CA SER A 250 10.46 1.27 13.00
C SER A 250 11.01 2.53 13.69
N PRO A 251 12.34 2.80 13.59
CA PRO A 251 12.92 4.05 14.08
C PRO A 251 12.24 5.28 13.48
N LEU A 252 11.93 5.25 12.19
CA LEU A 252 11.22 6.33 11.50
C LEU A 252 9.82 6.52 12.06
N PHE A 253 9.06 5.44 12.28
CA PHE A 253 7.74 5.53 12.90
C PHE A 253 7.79 6.24 14.26
N ARG A 254 8.73 5.86 15.14
CA ARG A 254 8.87 6.51 16.47
C ARG A 254 9.21 7.98 16.36
N GLN A 255 10.10 8.33 15.42
CA GLN A 255 10.46 9.72 15.16
C GLN A 255 9.24 10.52 14.68
N MET A 256 8.47 9.99 13.72
CA MET A 256 7.32 10.68 13.12
C MET A 256 6.13 10.79 14.09
N TRP A 257 5.96 9.81 14.97
CA TRP A 257 4.99 9.90 16.07
C TRP A 257 5.39 10.98 17.09
N ALA A 258 6.67 11.03 17.48
CA ALA A 258 7.20 12.07 18.36
C ALA A 258 7.02 13.48 17.77
N VAL A 259 7.27 13.63 16.47
CA VAL A 259 6.99 14.85 15.72
C VAL A 259 5.50 15.20 15.80
N GLY A 260 4.61 14.23 15.63
CA GLY A 260 3.16 14.42 15.73
C GLY A 260 2.72 15.00 17.08
N LEU A 261 3.17 14.40 18.19
CA LEU A 261 2.86 14.90 19.53
C LEU A 261 3.34 16.34 19.77
N ALA A 262 4.57 16.65 19.35
CA ALA A 262 5.11 18.00 19.49
C ALA A 262 4.36 19.00 18.60
N TRP A 263 3.98 18.58 17.39
CA TRP A 263 3.22 19.38 16.45
C TRP A 263 1.83 19.71 16.99
N GLU A 264 1.10 18.72 17.51
CA GLU A 264 -0.21 18.90 18.12
C GLU A 264 -0.16 19.86 19.31
N ALA A 265 0.84 19.72 20.19
CA ALA A 265 1.03 20.65 21.31
C ALA A 265 1.26 22.10 20.82
N LEU A 266 2.07 22.32 19.77
CA LEU A 266 2.28 23.64 19.19
C LEU A 266 1.02 24.22 18.52
N GLN A 267 0.17 23.37 17.96
CA GLN A 267 -1.12 23.79 17.38
C GLN A 267 -2.14 24.16 18.46
N ALA A 268 -2.08 23.49 19.61
CA ALA A 268 -2.86 23.83 20.80
C ALA A 268 -2.32 25.05 21.58
N GLY A 269 -1.16 25.59 21.19
CA GLY A 269 -0.50 26.70 21.88
C GLY A 269 0.30 26.29 23.12
N ASP A 270 0.45 25.00 23.39
CA ASP A 270 1.20 24.46 24.53
C ASP A 270 2.68 24.27 24.17
N VAL A 271 3.42 25.38 24.20
CA VAL A 271 4.85 25.41 23.89
C VAL A 271 5.68 24.62 24.92
N VAL A 272 5.23 24.57 26.18
CA VAL A 272 5.94 23.84 27.25
C VAL A 272 5.85 22.34 27.02
N GLN A 273 4.67 21.84 26.67
CA GLN A 273 4.48 20.44 26.32
C GLN A 273 5.24 20.08 25.05
N ALA A 274 5.17 20.90 24.00
CA ALA A 274 5.93 20.67 22.77
C ALA A 274 7.43 20.54 23.04
N ARG A 275 8.01 21.48 23.82
CA ARG A 275 9.42 21.42 24.25
C ARG A 275 9.72 20.17 25.07
N THR A 276 8.83 19.80 25.98
CA THR A 276 8.98 18.60 26.82
C THR A 276 9.03 17.33 25.97
N VAL A 277 8.15 17.20 24.99
CA VAL A 277 8.14 16.08 24.03
C VAL A 277 9.43 16.07 23.23
N MET A 278 9.80 17.21 22.62
CA MET A 278 11.02 17.31 21.81
C MET A 278 12.29 16.98 22.61
N TRP A 279 12.34 17.36 23.89
CA TRP A 279 13.44 17.02 24.80
C TRP A 279 13.44 15.55 25.22
N ARG A 280 12.29 15.00 25.64
CA ARG A 280 12.18 13.60 26.06
C ARG A 280 12.52 12.63 24.92
N LEU A 281 12.20 13.01 23.69
CA LEU A 281 12.39 12.21 22.49
C LEU A 281 13.56 12.72 21.64
N HIS A 282 14.49 13.48 22.23
CA HIS A 282 15.61 14.10 21.52
C HIS A 282 16.45 13.08 20.73
N SER A 283 16.63 11.87 21.26
CA SER A 283 17.34 10.78 20.57
C SER A 283 16.60 10.29 19.32
N ALA A 284 15.26 10.21 19.38
CA ALA A 284 14.44 9.83 18.22
C ALA A 284 14.38 10.96 17.18
N LEU A 285 14.35 12.21 17.62
CA LEU A 285 14.25 13.40 16.78
C LEU A 285 15.60 13.94 16.29
N ASN A 286 16.72 13.35 16.74
CA ASN A 286 18.08 13.83 16.50
C ASN A 286 18.28 15.32 16.84
N VAL A 287 17.66 15.79 17.92
CA VAL A 287 17.76 17.19 18.37
C VAL A 287 18.73 17.33 19.53
N THR A 288 19.46 18.45 19.58
CA THR A 288 20.44 18.75 20.63
C THR A 288 19.80 19.50 21.81
N ALA A 289 20.58 19.79 22.85
CA ALA A 289 20.15 20.63 23.99
C ALA A 289 19.62 22.02 23.58
N ALA A 290 19.89 22.48 22.36
CA ALA A 290 19.37 23.73 21.81
C ALA A 290 17.83 23.83 21.78
N VAL A 291 17.10 22.70 21.83
CA VAL A 291 15.63 22.69 21.91
C VAL A 291 15.07 23.50 23.08
N GLN A 292 15.81 23.55 24.20
CA GLN A 292 15.35 24.23 25.42
C GLN A 292 15.15 25.73 25.23
N THR A 293 15.89 26.34 24.30
CA THR A 293 15.89 27.80 24.06
C THR A 293 15.07 28.20 22.83
N LEU A 294 14.54 27.25 22.07
CA LEU A 294 13.77 27.57 20.86
C LEU A 294 12.46 28.29 21.21
N SER A 295 12.12 29.28 20.38
CA SER A 295 10.79 29.85 20.28
C SER A 295 9.82 28.85 19.62
N ALA A 296 8.51 29.07 19.77
CA ALA A 296 7.50 28.24 19.13
C ALA A 296 7.66 28.16 17.60
N GLU A 297 8.06 29.27 16.97
CA GLU A 297 8.25 29.31 15.52
C GLU A 297 9.50 28.54 15.06
N GLU A 298 10.59 28.62 15.83
CA GLU A 298 11.78 27.81 15.57
C GLU A 298 11.50 26.32 15.78
N MET A 299 10.70 25.95 16.79
CA MET A 299 10.24 24.56 16.96
C MET A 299 9.41 24.10 15.76
N ARG A 300 8.44 24.91 15.28
CA ARG A 300 7.67 24.58 14.07
C ARG A 300 8.57 24.39 12.87
N ARG A 301 9.57 25.25 12.68
CA ARG A 301 10.53 25.14 11.58
C ARG A 301 11.36 23.86 11.68
N ALA A 302 11.84 23.52 12.87
CA ALA A 302 12.59 22.29 13.12
C ALA A 302 11.73 21.05 12.85
N LEU A 303 10.47 21.02 13.31
CA LEU A 303 9.56 19.92 13.03
C LEU A 303 9.26 19.79 11.54
N ARG A 304 9.00 20.89 10.82
CA ARG A 304 8.80 20.85 9.36
C ARG A 304 10.02 20.29 8.61
N PHE A 305 11.24 20.59 9.09
CA PHE A 305 12.46 20.03 8.52
C PHE A 305 12.52 18.50 8.64
N LEU A 306 11.95 17.93 9.71
CA LEU A 306 11.80 16.49 9.90
C LEU A 306 10.62 15.92 9.10
N MET A 307 9.50 16.64 9.02
CA MET A 307 8.26 16.19 8.36
C MET A 307 8.40 16.10 6.83
N ASN A 308 9.00 17.11 6.21
CA ASN A 308 8.98 17.27 4.75
C ASN A 308 9.68 16.13 3.99
N PRO A 309 10.88 15.65 4.38
CA PRO A 309 11.56 14.55 3.69
C PRO A 309 10.76 13.24 3.73
N HIS A 310 9.97 13.04 4.78
CA HIS A 310 9.15 11.85 4.99
C HIS A 310 7.70 12.06 4.56
N LYS A 311 7.41 13.15 3.82
CA LYS A 311 6.08 13.51 3.33
C LYS A 311 4.99 13.32 4.41
N TRP A 312 5.31 13.69 5.65
CA TRP A 312 4.47 13.43 6.81
C TRP A 312 3.08 14.06 6.64
N VAL A 313 2.05 13.29 6.97
CA VAL A 313 0.64 13.77 6.95
C VAL A 313 -0.06 13.55 8.28
N HIS A 314 0.41 12.59 9.07
CA HIS A 314 -0.11 12.28 10.40
C HIS A 314 0.94 11.53 11.23
N ALA A 315 0.79 11.47 12.55
CA ALA A 315 1.72 10.79 13.45
C ALA A 315 2.01 9.33 13.03
N HIS A 316 1.06 8.68 12.36
CA HIS A 316 1.15 7.29 11.89
C HIS A 316 1.30 7.16 10.36
N TYR A 317 1.17 8.23 9.57
CA TYR A 317 1.08 8.16 8.11
C TYR A 317 1.98 9.17 7.40
N GLN A 318 2.46 8.76 6.22
CA GLN A 318 3.13 9.59 5.23
C GLN A 318 2.39 9.53 3.91
N HIS A 319 2.66 10.49 3.03
CA HIS A 319 2.26 10.36 1.64
C HIS A 319 3.17 9.42 0.85
N VAL A 320 2.55 8.64 -0.04
CA VAL A 320 3.21 7.74 -0.98
C VAL A 320 2.68 7.99 -2.40
N ASP A 321 3.52 7.67 -3.39
CA ASP A 321 3.25 7.95 -4.80
C ASP A 321 3.56 6.72 -5.66
N GLY A 322 2.96 6.64 -6.83
CA GLY A 322 3.20 5.59 -7.83
C GLY A 322 1.93 4.92 -8.36
N THR A 323 2.03 4.31 -9.53
CA THR A 323 0.96 3.44 -10.04
C THR A 323 0.74 2.21 -9.15
N SER A 324 1.76 1.80 -8.38
CA SER A 324 1.64 0.76 -7.36
C SER A 324 0.67 1.10 -6.22
N VAL A 325 0.40 2.39 -5.99
CA VAL A 325 -0.62 2.84 -5.03
C VAL A 325 -1.95 3.22 -5.70
N ALA A 326 -1.97 3.37 -7.03
CA ALA A 326 -3.19 3.60 -7.82
C ALA A 326 -3.96 2.29 -8.08
N ALA A 327 -3.25 1.23 -8.52
CA ALA A 327 -3.81 -0.10 -8.76
C ALA A 327 -4.64 -0.67 -7.59
N PRO A 328 -4.19 -0.61 -6.32
CA PRO A 328 -4.98 -1.10 -5.19
C PRO A 328 -6.27 -0.32 -4.95
N LEU A 329 -6.37 0.96 -5.36
CA LEU A 329 -7.62 1.72 -5.28
C LEU A 329 -8.67 1.18 -6.27
N ALA A 330 -8.24 0.84 -7.48
CA ALA A 330 -9.11 0.19 -8.46
C ALA A 330 -9.55 -1.20 -7.97
N ALA A 331 -8.62 -1.97 -7.40
CA ALA A 331 -8.92 -3.27 -6.80
C ALA A 331 -9.94 -3.19 -5.67
N ALA A 332 -9.78 -2.21 -4.77
CA ALA A 332 -10.68 -2.00 -3.65
C ALA A 332 -12.07 -1.52 -4.12
N THR A 333 -12.13 -0.66 -5.13
CA THR A 333 -13.39 -0.25 -5.77
C THR A 333 -14.10 -1.47 -6.37
N ALA A 334 -13.37 -2.34 -7.08
CA ALA A 334 -13.94 -3.57 -7.61
C ALA A 334 -14.43 -4.52 -6.52
N ALA A 335 -13.73 -4.62 -5.38
CA ALA A 335 -14.19 -5.40 -4.23
C ALA A 335 -15.54 -4.88 -3.68
N GLN A 336 -15.72 -3.55 -3.59
CA GLN A 336 -17.03 -2.96 -3.25
C GLN A 336 -18.10 -3.30 -4.29
N MET A 337 -17.75 -3.28 -5.58
CA MET A 337 -18.68 -3.66 -6.66
C MET A 337 -19.13 -5.11 -6.52
N PHE A 338 -18.21 -6.05 -6.22
CA PHE A 338 -18.54 -7.44 -5.95
C PHE A 338 -19.38 -7.62 -4.67
N GLN A 339 -19.16 -6.82 -3.63
CA GLN A 339 -20.02 -6.81 -2.45
C GLN A 339 -21.45 -6.36 -2.81
N ALA A 340 -21.58 -5.32 -3.63
CA ALA A 340 -22.87 -4.79 -4.07
C ALA A 340 -23.60 -5.73 -5.04
N ASN A 341 -22.85 -6.42 -5.91
CA ASN A 341 -23.37 -7.42 -6.83
C ASN A 341 -22.41 -8.63 -6.94
N PRO A 342 -22.64 -9.69 -6.14
CA PRO A 342 -21.79 -10.88 -6.13
C PRO A 342 -21.73 -11.64 -7.46
N HIS A 343 -22.72 -11.42 -8.34
CA HIS A 343 -22.87 -12.06 -9.65
C HIS A 343 -22.18 -11.30 -10.80
N LEU A 344 -21.46 -10.20 -10.51
CA LEU A 344 -20.59 -9.60 -11.51
C LEU A 344 -19.57 -10.65 -11.99
N ASN A 345 -19.32 -10.67 -13.30
CA ASN A 345 -18.25 -11.44 -13.90
C ASN A 345 -17.04 -10.50 -14.10
N ALA A 346 -15.84 -11.01 -13.91
CA ALA A 346 -14.65 -10.32 -14.42
C ALA A 346 -14.75 -10.26 -15.96
N PRO A 347 -14.28 -9.15 -16.58
CA PRO A 347 -14.35 -8.94 -18.02
C PRO A 347 -13.57 -9.99 -18.83
#